data_AF-A0A1J6WI60-F1
#
_entry.id   AF-A0A1J6WI60-F1
#
_cell.length_a   1.000
_cell.length_b   1.000
_cell.length_c   1.000
_cell.angle_alpha   90.00
_cell.angle_beta   90.00
_cell.angle_gamma   90.00
#
_symmetry.space_group_name_H-M   'P 1'
#
loop_
_entity.id
_entity.type
_entity.pdbx_description
1 polymer ?
#
loop_
_entity_poly.entity_id
_entity_poly.type
_entity_poly.pdbx_seq_one_letter_code
_entity_poly.pdbx_strand_id
1 'polypeptide(L)'
;MRRLFVFSIVLMLPVLFLLGCGKQSESNAKDAVETYMDLVKEGDLKQYMYISSQTNEFYDVFDYEYLSTLEENDIKYEESDTRDEFDAFYNSITDDTYPSPTWEENMERVQDRFGDDNDFIVDSDEDGFEVTSKEKDFKQYKFLYNTEIANATGSKIYKKVEFTVEYQYDIWNGKEYTEGFVIKKLNIR
;
A
#
# COMPACT_ATOMS: atom_id res chain seq x y z
N MET A 1 24.69 -27.90 49.33
CA MET A 1 25.45 -27.58 48.10
C MET A 1 24.53 -27.78 46.91
N ARG A 2 24.26 -26.67 46.20
CA ARG A 2 23.87 -26.54 44.78
C ARG A 2 23.05 -27.67 44.15
N ARG A 3 21.77 -27.40 43.88
CA ARG A 3 20.99 -27.91 42.72
C ARG A 3 19.57 -27.32 42.78
N LEU A 4 19.46 -26.04 42.46
CA LEU A 4 18.22 -25.33 42.15
C LEU A 4 18.62 -24.29 41.10
N PHE A 5 17.76 -24.03 40.11
CA PHE A 5 17.89 -23.04 39.03
C PHE A 5 18.73 -23.40 37.79
N VAL A 6 18.29 -24.38 36.98
CA VAL A 6 18.69 -24.40 35.54
C VAL A 6 17.55 -24.82 34.58
N PHE A 7 16.33 -25.12 35.05
CA PHE A 7 15.31 -25.75 34.21
C PHE A 7 14.11 -24.85 33.80
N SER A 8 14.24 -23.52 33.87
CA SER A 8 13.11 -22.62 33.54
C SER A 8 13.38 -21.60 32.43
N ILE A 9 14.57 -21.57 31.81
CA ILE A 9 14.92 -20.55 30.79
C ILE A 9 14.71 -21.05 29.34
N VAL A 10 14.58 -22.35 29.12
CA VAL A 10 14.55 -22.92 27.75
C VAL A 10 13.14 -22.89 27.10
N LEU A 11 12.08 -22.60 27.87
CA LEU A 11 10.70 -22.62 27.34
C LEU A 11 10.08 -21.24 27.03
N MET A 12 10.80 -20.13 27.21
CA MET A 12 10.31 -18.78 26.90
C MET A 12 10.90 -18.16 25.62
N LEU A 13 11.86 -18.80 24.95
CA LEU A 13 12.42 -18.29 23.70
C LEU A 13 11.57 -18.48 22.42
N PRO A 14 10.65 -19.46 22.29
CA PRO A 14 9.87 -19.59 21.04
C PRO A 14 8.76 -18.54 20.90
N VAL A 15 8.28 -17.94 22.00
CA VAL A 15 7.14 -16.99 21.96
C VAL A 15 7.56 -15.60 21.48
N LEU A 16 8.83 -15.24 21.62
CA LEU A 16 9.34 -13.94 21.15
C LEU A 16 9.52 -13.86 19.63
N PHE A 17 9.61 -14.99 18.93
CA PHE A 17 9.74 -14.99 17.46
C PHE A 17 8.39 -14.83 16.74
N LEU A 18 7.26 -15.17 17.36
CA LEU A 18 5.93 -15.01 16.75
C LEU A 18 5.41 -13.56 16.82
N LEU A 19 5.95 -12.73 17.73
CA LEU A 19 5.57 -11.32 17.86
C LEU A 19 6.38 -10.37 16.94
N GLY A 20 7.41 -10.89 16.25
CA GLY A 20 8.30 -10.10 15.41
C GLY A 20 7.72 -9.78 14.02
N CYS A 21 7.04 -10.74 13.39
CA CYS A 21 6.56 -10.58 12.01
C CYS A 21 5.42 -9.54 11.89
N GLY A 22 4.52 -9.47 12.88
CA GLY A 22 3.40 -8.50 12.84
C GLY A 22 3.87 -7.05 12.97
N LYS A 23 4.89 -6.77 13.79
CA LYS A 23 5.41 -5.42 14.00
C LYS A 23 6.18 -4.87 12.80
N GLN A 24 6.87 -5.74 12.07
CA GLN A 24 7.61 -5.32 10.86
C GLN A 24 6.64 -4.90 9.75
N SER A 25 5.53 -5.63 9.58
CA SER A 25 4.47 -5.30 8.62
C SER A 25 3.83 -3.94 8.92
N GLU A 26 3.43 -3.68 10.17
CA GLU A 26 2.84 -2.40 10.56
C GLU A 26 3.82 -1.23 10.38
N SER A 27 5.11 -1.42 10.70
CA SER A 27 6.15 -0.39 10.50
C SER A 27 6.28 -0.03 9.02
N ASN A 28 6.39 -1.02 8.14
CA ASN A 28 6.48 -0.77 6.70
C ASN A 28 5.24 -0.05 6.15
N ALA A 29 4.05 -0.36 6.68
CA ALA A 29 2.81 0.32 6.30
C ALA A 29 2.77 1.78 6.78
N LYS A 30 3.33 2.09 7.96
CA LYS A 30 3.50 3.47 8.44
C LYS A 30 4.51 4.24 7.60
N ASP A 31 5.64 3.62 7.28
CA ASP A 31 6.68 4.21 6.45
C ASP A 31 6.12 4.64 5.08
N ALA A 32 5.19 3.88 4.50
CA ALA A 32 4.50 4.26 3.27
C ALA A 32 3.68 5.56 3.42
N VAL A 33 2.97 5.73 4.53
CA VAL A 33 2.16 6.93 4.83
C VAL A 33 3.04 8.13 5.13
N GLU A 34 4.11 7.95 5.89
CA GLU A 34 5.05 9.02 6.25
C GLU A 34 5.83 9.49 5.02
N THR A 35 6.33 8.56 4.20
CA THR A 35 6.96 8.88 2.91
C THR A 35 6.03 9.68 2.01
N TYR A 36 4.75 9.29 1.94
CA TYR A 36 3.75 10.05 1.18
C TYR A 36 3.60 11.49 1.72
N MET A 37 3.42 11.67 3.03
CA MET A 37 3.24 13.00 3.61
C MET A 37 4.49 13.88 3.48
N ASP A 38 5.69 13.30 3.55
CA ASP A 38 6.96 14.00 3.31
C ASP A 38 7.04 14.50 1.86
N LEU A 39 6.64 13.69 0.88
CA LEU A 39 6.64 14.09 -0.53
C LEU A 39 5.58 15.17 -0.82
N VAL A 40 4.41 15.09 -0.19
CA VAL A 40 3.40 16.17 -0.26
C VAL A 40 3.98 17.47 0.30
N LYS A 41 4.70 17.40 1.42
CA LYS A 41 5.35 18.54 2.06
C LYS A 41 6.46 19.15 1.22
N GLU A 42 7.18 18.33 0.45
CA GLU A 42 8.23 18.79 -0.48
C GLU A 42 7.67 19.31 -1.82
N GLY A 43 6.37 19.10 -2.08
CA GLY A 43 5.74 19.45 -3.35
C GLY A 43 6.15 18.54 -4.52
N ASP A 44 6.74 17.37 -4.22
CA ASP A 44 7.22 16.42 -5.22
C ASP A 44 6.26 15.22 -5.38
N LEU A 45 4.99 15.54 -5.65
CA LEU A 45 3.97 14.53 -5.92
C LEU A 45 4.22 13.75 -7.22
N LYS A 46 5.08 14.25 -8.11
CA LYS A 46 5.45 13.56 -9.35
C LYS A 46 6.18 12.25 -9.10
N GLN A 47 6.89 12.14 -7.97
CA GLN A 47 7.55 10.90 -7.56
C GLN A 47 6.60 9.89 -6.89
N TYR A 48 5.35 10.26 -6.61
CA TYR A 48 4.40 9.42 -5.89
C TYR A 48 3.15 9.12 -6.74
N MET A 49 3.31 8.25 -7.75
CA MET A 49 2.18 7.62 -8.46
C MET A 49 1.41 6.59 -7.60
N TYR A 50 1.78 6.42 -6.33
CA TYR A 50 1.36 5.30 -5.48
C TYR A 50 0.13 5.56 -4.60
N ILE A 51 -0.60 6.63 -4.87
CA ILE A 51 -1.95 6.73 -4.35
C ILE A 51 -2.90 6.23 -5.44
N SER A 52 -3.78 5.30 -5.07
CA SER A 52 -5.05 5.10 -5.77
C SER A 52 -5.62 6.47 -6.18
N SER A 53 -5.92 6.66 -7.46
CA SER A 53 -6.32 7.91 -8.13
C SER A 53 -7.51 8.68 -7.50
N GLN A 54 -8.04 8.18 -6.38
CA GLN A 54 -9.21 8.70 -5.68
C GLN A 54 -8.92 9.65 -4.52
N THR A 55 -7.66 10.00 -4.18
CA THR A 55 -7.37 10.84 -2.99
C THR A 55 -6.82 12.25 -3.28
N ASN A 56 -7.31 12.91 -4.32
CA ASN A 56 -6.94 14.30 -4.72
C ASN A 56 -7.36 15.40 -3.71
N GLU A 57 -7.38 15.14 -2.40
CA GLU A 57 -7.82 16.08 -1.36
C GLU A 57 -6.66 16.77 -0.60
N PHE A 58 -5.40 16.41 -0.86
CA PHE A 58 -4.26 16.99 -0.16
C PHE A 58 -3.56 18.05 -1.01
N TYR A 59 -3.67 19.31 -0.59
CA TYR A 59 -3.07 20.44 -1.33
C TYR A 59 -1.75 20.92 -0.72
N ASP A 60 -1.52 20.79 0.59
CA ASP A 60 -0.24 21.09 1.26
C ASP A 60 -0.21 20.44 2.65
N VAL A 61 0.87 19.71 2.97
CA VAL A 61 1.17 19.19 4.32
C VAL A 61 2.38 19.93 4.86
N PHE A 62 2.30 20.47 6.07
CA PHE A 62 3.42 21.15 6.73
C PHE A 62 4.08 20.29 7.79
N ASP A 63 3.27 19.57 8.55
CA ASP A 63 3.72 18.73 9.65
C ASP A 63 2.70 17.62 9.91
N TYR A 64 3.13 16.54 10.53
CA TYR A 64 2.26 15.44 10.93
C TYR A 64 2.78 14.70 12.15
N GLU A 65 1.87 14.14 12.92
CA GLU A 65 2.15 13.30 14.07
C GLU A 65 1.29 12.05 14.00
N TYR A 66 1.94 10.88 14.00
CA TYR A 66 1.24 9.61 14.16
C TYR A 66 0.58 9.55 15.54
N LEU A 67 -0.74 9.31 15.57
CA LEU A 67 -1.48 9.17 16.82
C LEU A 67 -1.69 7.70 17.19
N SER A 68 -2.24 6.90 16.29
CA SER A 68 -2.62 5.52 16.59
C SER A 68 -3.00 4.71 15.36
N THR A 69 -2.81 3.39 15.45
CA THR A 69 -3.45 2.41 14.57
C THR A 69 -4.88 2.20 15.06
N LEU A 70 -5.84 2.46 14.17
CA LEU A 70 -7.26 2.30 14.44
C LEU A 70 -7.73 0.87 14.16
N GLU A 71 -7.25 0.29 13.07
CA GLU A 71 -7.64 -1.05 12.61
C GLU A 71 -6.44 -1.78 12.01
N GLU A 72 -6.40 -3.10 12.23
CA GLU A 72 -5.53 -4.06 11.54
C GLU A 72 -6.43 -5.22 11.09
N ASN A 73 -6.50 -5.44 9.78
CA ASN A 73 -7.33 -6.49 9.19
C ASN A 73 -6.47 -7.39 8.30
N ASP A 74 -6.85 -8.67 8.25
CA ASP A 74 -6.41 -9.61 7.23
C ASP A 74 -7.40 -9.53 6.05
N ILE A 75 -6.89 -9.27 4.85
CA ILE A 75 -7.66 -9.13 3.61
C ILE A 75 -7.15 -10.11 2.56
N LYS A 76 -8.01 -10.46 1.59
CA LYS A 76 -7.58 -11.15 0.38
C LYS A 76 -7.01 -10.14 -0.60
N TYR A 77 -6.01 -10.58 -1.36
CA TYR A 77 -5.56 -9.82 -2.51
C TYR A 77 -6.59 -9.97 -3.61
N GLU A 78 -7.03 -8.85 -4.16
CA GLU A 78 -7.95 -8.78 -5.29
C GLU A 78 -7.41 -7.69 -6.22
N GLU A 79 -7.19 -8.04 -7.48
CA GLU A 79 -6.83 -7.14 -8.55
C GLU A 79 -7.66 -7.51 -9.77
N SER A 80 -8.32 -6.54 -10.37
CA SER A 80 -9.03 -6.72 -11.62
C SER A 80 -8.92 -5.47 -12.46
N ASP A 81 -8.92 -5.68 -13.76
CA ASP A 81 -8.96 -4.61 -14.75
C ASP A 81 -9.73 -5.10 -15.97
N THR A 82 -10.35 -4.17 -16.67
CA THR A 82 -10.99 -4.42 -17.95
C THR A 82 -10.23 -3.69 -19.04
N ARG A 83 -10.29 -4.21 -20.27
CA ARG A 83 -9.67 -3.55 -21.42
C ARG A 83 -10.13 -2.11 -21.57
N ASP A 84 -11.43 -1.86 -21.36
CA ASP A 84 -12.00 -0.52 -21.43
C ASP A 84 -11.44 0.42 -20.35
N GLU A 85 -11.26 -0.06 -19.12
CA GLU A 85 -10.69 0.72 -18.01
C GLU A 85 -9.19 0.99 -18.23
N PHE A 86 -8.46 -0.02 -18.67
CA PHE A 86 -7.05 0.08 -19.07
C PHE A 86 -6.88 1.11 -20.20
N ASP A 87 -7.64 0.97 -21.29
CA ASP A 87 -7.58 1.87 -22.44
C ASP A 87 -7.97 3.29 -22.01
N ALA A 88 -9.01 3.45 -21.19
CA ALA A 88 -9.41 4.76 -20.67
C ALA A 88 -8.31 5.41 -19.83
N PHE A 89 -7.64 4.65 -18.95
CA PHE A 89 -6.53 5.13 -18.14
C PHE A 89 -5.35 5.59 -19.01
N TYR A 90 -4.86 4.73 -19.91
CA TYR A 90 -3.70 5.05 -20.74
C TYR A 90 -3.99 6.10 -21.82
N ASN A 91 -5.22 6.19 -22.33
CA ASN A 91 -5.63 7.29 -23.20
C ASN A 91 -5.75 8.64 -22.46
N SER A 92 -5.93 8.62 -21.13
CA SER A 92 -5.97 9.84 -20.32
C SER A 92 -4.57 10.38 -19.98
N ILE A 93 -3.54 9.55 -20.08
CA ILE A 93 -2.15 9.94 -19.88
C ILE A 93 -1.67 10.66 -21.15
N THR A 94 -1.52 11.98 -21.06
CA THR A 94 -1.10 12.84 -22.18
C THR A 94 0.42 13.07 -22.21
N ASP A 95 1.17 12.38 -21.36
CA ASP A 95 2.60 12.54 -21.23
C ASP A 95 3.34 11.50 -22.07
N ASP A 96 3.87 11.93 -23.22
CA ASP A 96 4.64 11.10 -24.16
C ASP A 96 5.95 10.53 -23.57
N THR A 97 6.33 10.92 -22.35
CA THR A 97 7.53 10.38 -21.70
C THR A 97 7.36 8.95 -21.16
N TYR A 98 6.13 8.45 -21.11
CA TYR A 98 5.83 7.12 -20.60
C TYR A 98 5.18 6.26 -21.69
N PRO A 99 5.90 5.28 -22.28
CA PRO A 99 5.29 4.41 -23.28
C PRO A 99 4.18 3.59 -22.61
N SER A 100 2.92 3.87 -22.96
CA SER A 100 1.78 3.09 -22.51
C SER A 100 1.93 1.66 -23.03
N PRO A 101 1.94 0.64 -22.15
CA PRO A 101 1.88 -0.74 -22.60
C PRO A 101 0.59 -0.98 -23.39
N THR A 102 0.64 -1.96 -24.27
CA THR A 102 -0.56 -2.52 -24.89
C THR A 102 -1.33 -3.35 -23.87
N TRP A 103 -2.62 -3.59 -24.14
CA TRP A 103 -3.45 -4.49 -23.34
C TRP A 103 -2.84 -5.89 -23.26
N GLU A 104 -2.32 -6.38 -24.40
CA GLU A 104 -1.70 -7.69 -24.50
C GLU A 104 -0.42 -7.79 -23.65
N GLU A 105 0.41 -6.76 -23.61
CA GLU A 105 1.59 -6.69 -22.71
C GLU A 105 1.18 -6.64 -21.23
N ASN A 106 0.08 -5.97 -20.90
CA ASN A 106 -0.45 -5.95 -19.54
C ASN A 106 -0.96 -7.33 -19.11
N MET A 107 -1.68 -8.03 -19.99
CA MET A 107 -2.15 -9.39 -19.77
C MET A 107 -1.01 -10.39 -19.61
N GLU A 108 0.03 -10.30 -20.46
CA GLU A 108 1.24 -11.12 -20.33
C GLU A 108 1.92 -10.87 -18.98
N ARG A 109 2.01 -9.62 -18.52
CA ARG A 109 2.56 -9.28 -17.20
C ARG A 109 1.78 -9.94 -16.06
N VAL A 110 0.45 -9.91 -16.11
CA VAL A 110 -0.41 -10.54 -15.08
C VAL A 110 -0.19 -12.05 -15.05
N GLN A 111 -0.14 -12.69 -16.22
CA GLN A 111 0.08 -14.13 -16.34
C GLN A 111 1.49 -14.53 -15.89
N ASP A 112 2.53 -13.82 -16.29
CA ASP A 112 3.91 -14.09 -15.87
C ASP A 112 4.09 -13.98 -14.36
N ARG A 113 3.36 -13.06 -13.72
CA ARG A 113 3.44 -12.84 -12.27
C ARG A 113 2.65 -13.86 -11.47
N PHE A 114 1.41 -14.13 -11.86
CA PHE A 114 0.46 -14.87 -11.03
C PHE A 114 0.06 -16.23 -11.59
N GLY A 115 0.26 -16.48 -12.89
CA GLY A 115 -0.23 -17.67 -13.58
C GLY A 115 0.36 -18.98 -13.05
N ASP A 116 1.63 -18.96 -12.66
CA ASP A 116 2.33 -20.12 -12.08
C ASP A 116 2.36 -20.10 -10.53
N ASP A 117 1.87 -19.03 -9.89
CA ASP A 117 1.87 -18.92 -8.43
C ASP A 117 0.66 -19.67 -7.84
N ASN A 118 0.97 -20.73 -7.08
CA ASN A 118 -0.04 -21.55 -6.42
C ASN A 118 -0.84 -20.79 -5.36
N ASP A 119 -0.39 -19.63 -4.90
CA ASP A 119 -1.12 -18.80 -3.93
C ASP A 119 -2.25 -17.98 -4.57
N PHE A 120 -2.33 -17.91 -5.90
CA PHE A 120 -3.29 -17.07 -6.63
C PHE A 120 -4.18 -17.86 -7.59
N ILE A 121 -5.33 -17.27 -7.89
CA ILE A 121 -6.23 -17.65 -8.98
C ILE A 121 -6.20 -16.50 -9.97
N VAL A 122 -5.93 -16.80 -11.24
CA VAL A 122 -6.05 -15.86 -12.34
C VAL A 122 -7.20 -16.33 -13.22
N ASP A 123 -8.29 -15.58 -13.25
CA ASP A 123 -9.37 -15.73 -14.21
C ASP A 123 -9.23 -14.62 -15.25
N SER A 124 -9.16 -14.98 -16.53
CA SER A 124 -8.90 -13.99 -17.58
C SER A 124 -9.49 -14.41 -18.91
N ASP A 125 -9.97 -13.43 -19.66
CA ASP A 125 -10.42 -13.57 -21.03
C ASP A 125 -9.79 -12.49 -21.94
N GLU A 126 -10.37 -12.25 -23.12
CA GLU A 126 -9.85 -11.27 -24.07
C GLU A 126 -10.06 -9.81 -23.63
N ASP A 127 -11.01 -9.57 -22.72
CA ASP A 127 -11.50 -8.24 -22.35
C ASP A 127 -11.25 -7.89 -20.88
N GLY A 128 -10.78 -8.83 -20.06
CA GLY A 128 -10.46 -8.54 -18.65
C GLY A 128 -9.71 -9.65 -17.94
N PHE A 129 -9.29 -9.32 -16.72
CA PHE A 129 -8.73 -10.29 -15.78
C PHE A 129 -9.18 -10.01 -14.35
N GLU A 130 -9.15 -11.06 -13.54
CA GLU A 130 -9.31 -11.03 -12.08
C GLU A 130 -8.24 -11.93 -11.45
N VAL A 131 -7.48 -11.37 -10.51
CA VAL A 131 -6.49 -12.07 -9.69
C VAL A 131 -6.95 -12.03 -8.24
N THR A 132 -7.12 -13.22 -7.66
CA THR A 132 -7.54 -13.35 -6.26
C THR A 132 -6.61 -14.29 -5.49
N SER A 133 -6.20 -13.92 -4.27
CA SER A 133 -5.41 -14.82 -3.42
C SER A 133 -6.28 -15.96 -2.87
N LYS A 134 -5.75 -17.18 -2.87
CA LYS A 134 -6.44 -18.38 -2.34
C LYS A 134 -6.53 -18.34 -0.83
N GLU A 135 -5.45 -18.74 -0.16
CA GLU A 135 -5.38 -18.84 1.31
C GLU A 135 -4.50 -17.75 1.92
N LYS A 136 -3.63 -17.11 1.12
CA LYS A 136 -2.75 -16.05 1.57
C LYS A 136 -3.53 -14.80 1.94
N ASP A 137 -3.38 -14.38 3.20
CA ASP A 137 -3.94 -13.15 3.72
C ASP A 137 -2.88 -12.05 3.70
N PHE A 138 -3.34 -10.83 3.44
CA PHE A 138 -2.55 -9.61 3.41
C PHE A 138 -3.00 -8.67 4.50
N LYS A 139 -2.08 -7.85 5.00
CA LYS A 139 -2.40 -6.88 6.03
C LYS A 139 -2.96 -5.61 5.40
N GLN A 140 -4.09 -5.17 5.94
CA GLN A 140 -4.61 -3.82 5.78
C GLN A 140 -4.51 -3.11 7.13
N TYR A 141 -4.04 -1.87 7.10
CA TYR A 141 -4.00 -1.01 8.28
C TYR A 141 -4.83 0.24 8.07
N LYS A 142 -5.47 0.73 9.14
CA LYS A 142 -6.01 2.09 9.21
C LYS A 142 -5.25 2.88 10.27
N PHE A 143 -4.54 3.92 9.86
CA PHE A 143 -3.77 4.78 10.75
C PHE A 143 -4.44 6.14 10.92
N LEU A 144 -4.29 6.72 12.11
CA LEU A 144 -4.72 8.08 12.43
C LEU A 144 -3.51 8.97 12.66
N TYR A 145 -3.47 10.08 11.92
CA TYR A 145 -2.48 11.14 12.06
C TYR A 145 -3.15 12.45 12.45
N ASN A 146 -2.42 13.28 13.18
CA ASN A 146 -2.70 14.70 13.31
C ASN A 146 -1.84 15.44 12.30
N THR A 147 -2.43 16.14 11.33
CA THR A 147 -1.71 16.74 10.22
C THR A 147 -1.97 18.23 10.16
N GLU A 148 -0.91 19.04 10.06
CA GLU A 148 -0.99 20.46 9.76
C GLU A 148 -1.08 20.63 8.24
N ILE A 149 -2.22 21.14 7.76
CA ILE A 149 -2.48 21.37 6.34
C ILE A 149 -2.84 22.83 6.05
N ALA A 150 -2.78 23.24 4.79
CA ALA A 150 -3.31 24.53 4.35
C ALA A 150 -4.83 24.46 4.14
N ASN A 151 -5.56 25.47 4.60
CA ASN A 151 -6.95 25.68 4.17
C ASN A 151 -6.99 26.40 2.81
N ALA A 152 -8.20 26.62 2.26
CA ALA A 152 -8.39 27.32 0.97
C ALA A 152 -7.82 28.76 0.91
N THR A 153 -7.49 29.36 2.05
CA THR A 153 -6.87 30.69 2.15
C THR A 153 -5.37 30.63 2.43
N GLY A 154 -4.76 29.44 2.43
CA GLY A 154 -3.35 29.23 2.74
C GLY A 154 -2.99 29.30 4.24
N SER A 155 -3.99 29.37 5.12
CA SER A 155 -3.76 29.37 6.56
C SER A 155 -3.60 27.95 7.08
N LYS A 156 -2.62 27.76 7.97
CA LYS A 156 -2.33 26.49 8.64
C LYS A 156 -3.47 26.10 9.58
N ILE A 157 -3.96 24.88 9.44
CA ILE A 157 -4.96 24.26 10.32
C ILE A 157 -4.55 22.83 10.66
N TYR A 158 -4.86 22.38 11.86
CA TYR A 158 -4.69 20.98 12.24
C TYR A 158 -5.95 20.18 11.93
N LYS A 159 -5.76 19.04 11.27
CA LYS A 159 -6.81 18.10 10.91
C LYS A 159 -6.42 16.68 11.30
N LYS A 160 -7.42 15.88 11.64
CA LYS A 160 -7.21 14.45 11.84
C LYS A 160 -7.34 13.76 10.50
N VAL A 161 -6.35 12.98 10.13
CA VAL A 161 -6.30 12.30 8.83
C VAL A 161 -6.23 10.82 9.06
N GLU A 162 -7.12 10.08 8.40
CA GLU A 162 -7.13 8.63 8.43
C GLU A 162 -6.61 8.09 7.11
N PHE A 163 -5.59 7.23 7.18
CA PHE A 163 -5.03 6.54 6.03
C PHE A 163 -5.37 5.07 6.11
N THR A 164 -5.94 4.51 5.05
CA THR A 164 -6.05 3.07 4.83
C THR A 164 -4.96 2.64 3.88
N VAL A 165 -4.16 1.67 4.33
CA VAL A 165 -2.97 1.18 3.65
C VAL A 165 -3.09 -0.31 3.44
N GLU A 166 -2.79 -0.78 2.24
CA GLU A 166 -2.86 -2.20 1.86
C GLU A 166 -1.58 -2.61 1.16
N TYR A 167 -1.22 -3.88 1.30
CA TYR A 167 -0.12 -4.46 0.55
C TYR A 167 -0.52 -4.71 -0.92
N GLN A 168 0.34 -4.33 -1.85
CA GLN A 168 0.17 -4.54 -3.30
C GLN A 168 1.43 -5.14 -3.94
N TYR A 169 1.23 -5.90 -5.02
CA TYR A 169 2.30 -6.51 -5.81
C TYR A 169 2.67 -5.73 -7.08
N ASP A 170 1.88 -4.74 -7.47
CA ASP A 170 2.07 -3.99 -8.73
C ASP A 170 2.32 -2.50 -8.52
N ILE A 171 3.38 -2.20 -7.76
CA ILE A 171 3.76 -0.82 -7.48
C ILE A 171 4.81 -0.39 -8.50
N TRP A 172 4.42 0.36 -9.54
CA TRP A 172 5.36 0.90 -10.52
C TRP A 172 6.16 2.08 -9.97
N ASN A 173 7.49 1.95 -9.89
CA ASN A 173 8.35 2.99 -9.29
C ASN A 173 9.07 3.94 -10.26
N GLY A 174 8.69 3.94 -11.53
CA GLY A 174 9.40 4.66 -12.60
C GLY A 174 10.52 3.86 -13.27
N LYS A 175 10.90 2.70 -12.73
CA LYS A 175 11.94 1.83 -13.29
C LYS A 175 11.53 0.36 -13.36
N GLU A 176 10.90 -0.13 -12.30
CA GLU A 176 10.45 -1.50 -12.18
C GLU A 176 9.19 -1.58 -11.32
N TYR A 177 8.49 -2.71 -11.43
CA TYR A 177 7.41 -3.04 -10.52
C TYR A 177 7.97 -3.61 -9.24
N THR A 178 7.45 -3.13 -8.11
CA THR A 178 7.82 -3.55 -6.77
C THR A 178 6.59 -3.95 -5.97
N GLU A 179 6.82 -4.63 -4.85
CA GLU A 179 5.77 -4.97 -3.88
C GLU A 179 5.93 -4.11 -2.62
N GLY A 180 4.81 -3.79 -1.95
CA GLY A 180 4.85 -2.91 -0.79
C GLY A 180 3.49 -2.43 -0.33
N PHE A 181 3.50 -1.53 0.65
CA PHE A 181 2.28 -0.91 1.16
C PHE A 181 1.94 0.35 0.36
N VAL A 182 0.68 0.49 -0.03
CA VAL A 182 0.15 1.67 -0.75
C VAL A 182 -1.04 2.27 -0.03
N ILE A 183 -1.25 3.56 -0.20
CA ILE A 183 -2.42 4.27 0.33
C ILE A 183 -3.61 4.01 -0.60
N LYS A 184 -4.64 3.35 -0.07
CA LYS A 184 -5.87 3.02 -0.81
C LYS A 184 -6.96 4.05 -0.58
N LYS A 185 -7.02 4.58 0.64
CA LYS A 185 -8.00 5.56 1.04
C LYS A 185 -7.43 6.55 2.04
N LEU A 186 -7.93 7.75 1.96
CA LEU A 186 -7.59 8.83 2.84
C LEU A 186 -8.86 9.60 3.21
N ASN A 187 -9.01 9.98 4.47
CA ASN A 187 -10.16 10.77 4.94
C ASN A 187 -9.70 11.87 5.89
N ILE A 188 -10.09 13.12 5.62
CA ILE A 188 -9.83 14.27 6.48
C ILE A 188 -11.05 14.51 7.38
N ARG A 189 -10.83 14.63 8.70
CA ARG A 189 -11.84 14.95 9.72
C ARG A 189 -11.58 16.34 10.31
#